data_AF-A0A059AIL7-F1
#
_entry.id   AF-A0A059AIL7-F1
#
_cell.length_a   1.000
_cell.length_b   1.000
_cell.length_c   1.000
_cell.angle_alpha   90.00
_cell.angle_beta   90.00
_cell.angle_gamma   90.00
#
_symmetry.space_group_name_H-M   'P 1'
#
loop_
_entity.id
_entity.type
_entity.pdbx_description
1 polymer ?
#
loop_
_entity_poly.entity_id
_entity_poly.type
_entity_poly.pdbx_seq_one_letter_code
_entity_poly.pdbx_strand_id
1 'polypeptide(L)'
;MYVSSADDIQVCLVNTGKGVPFISALELRHIDDDGIYRLRSGFLELDVRQDIGGASDSFIRYPTDVYDRIWELENYTDWVFLDTTSIIYSSDDNDAYKVPSEVLWTAQSTIDASTPLYLKWTPSSSAKKWIVYFCFVEIERLTNGLQREFSVSFNDNQFVKTVSLEYLKPVVVVSTPVSGSLITFSIESTNKSGNPPILNAVEFYTIGDLPNVPTAQDDVKAINDIKTTYHIQKESWQGDPCVPSKYTWDGLTCSNGNPPRIISLDLSNNQLTGAILETLAELPNLRFLNLSGNNLIGSVPEALKKRVLDNTLIISLAGNPNLCLADPCLQKKKQNSILVPVVASASGFFFILFGALAIV
;
A
#
# COMPACT_ATOMS: atom_id res chain seq x y z
N MET A 1 -2.67 -5.87 7.36
CA MET A 1 -3.41 -5.03 6.41
C MET A 1 -2.93 -3.60 6.51
N TYR A 2 -2.27 -3.15 5.45
CA TYR A 2 -1.91 -1.75 5.25
C TYR A 2 -2.62 -1.31 3.96
N VAL A 3 -3.32 -0.19 4.01
CA VAL A 3 -3.96 0.39 2.83
C VAL A 3 -3.07 1.53 2.36
N SER A 4 -2.47 1.37 1.18
CA SER A 4 -1.61 2.41 0.60
C SER A 4 -2.41 3.69 0.34
N SER A 5 -1.80 4.83 0.60
CA SER A 5 -2.33 6.13 0.17
C SER A 5 -1.89 6.51 -1.25
N ALA A 6 -1.06 5.68 -1.88
CA ALA A 6 -0.55 5.84 -3.24
C ALA A 6 -1.02 4.67 -4.13
N ASP A 7 -1.00 4.88 -5.44
CA ASP A 7 -1.41 3.89 -6.43
C ASP A 7 -0.37 2.77 -6.62
N ASP A 8 0.82 2.92 -6.05
CA ASP A 8 1.87 1.90 -6.01
C ASP A 8 2.25 1.49 -4.58
N ILE A 9 2.74 0.26 -4.45
CA ILE A 9 3.31 -0.29 -3.23
C ILE A 9 4.69 -0.85 -3.57
N GLN A 10 5.71 -0.39 -2.85
CA GLN A 10 7.07 -0.89 -2.99
C GLN A 10 7.44 -1.70 -1.75
N VAL A 11 7.81 -2.97 -1.97
CA VAL A 11 8.28 -3.85 -0.90
C VAL A 11 9.79 -4.00 -1.04
N CYS A 12 10.53 -3.52 -0.04
CA CYS A 12 11.98 -3.56 -0.02
C CYS A 12 12.49 -4.50 1.08
N LEU A 13 13.41 -5.38 0.69
CA LEU A 13 14.09 -6.28 1.60
C LEU A 13 15.46 -5.73 1.98
N VAL A 14 15.59 -5.26 3.23
CA VAL A 14 16.80 -4.60 3.71
C VAL A 14 17.69 -5.59 4.48
N ASN A 15 18.94 -5.74 4.05
CA ASN A 15 19.94 -6.52 4.77
C ASN A 15 20.43 -5.76 6.01
N THR A 16 20.15 -6.29 7.20
CA THR A 16 20.55 -5.68 8.48
C THR A 16 21.90 -6.20 9.02
N GLY A 17 22.69 -6.86 8.18
CA GLY A 17 23.98 -7.46 8.54
C GLY A 17 23.86 -8.85 9.17
N LYS A 18 22.67 -9.46 9.17
CA LYS A 18 22.37 -10.77 9.77
C LYS A 18 22.16 -11.90 8.77
N GLY A 19 22.35 -11.65 7.48
CA GLY A 19 22.16 -12.63 6.41
C GLY A 19 21.54 -12.03 5.16
N VAL A 20 21.25 -12.86 4.17
CA VAL A 20 20.55 -12.45 2.94
C VAL A 20 19.06 -12.43 3.21
N PRO A 21 18.38 -11.26 3.12
CA PRO A 21 16.92 -11.21 3.24
C PRO A 21 16.25 -12.05 2.15
N PHE A 22 15.20 -12.79 2.52
CA PHE A 22 14.38 -13.52 1.56
C PHE A 22 12.90 -13.45 1.94
N ILE A 23 12.03 -13.50 0.94
CA ILE A 23 10.57 -13.67 1.09
C ILE A 23 10.21 -14.88 0.24
N SER A 24 9.48 -15.83 0.82
CA SER A 24 8.97 -17.02 0.11
C SER A 24 7.74 -16.69 -0.72
N ALA A 25 6.84 -15.86 -0.21
CA ALA A 25 5.63 -15.40 -0.88
C ALA A 25 5.23 -14.00 -0.42
N LEU A 26 4.73 -13.20 -1.36
CA LEU A 26 4.07 -11.92 -1.10
C LEU A 26 2.71 -11.96 -1.77
N GLU A 27 1.65 -11.85 -0.97
CA GLU A 27 0.28 -11.83 -1.47
C GLU A 27 -0.29 -10.42 -1.34
N LEU A 28 -0.79 -9.88 -2.45
CA LEU A 28 -1.52 -8.61 -2.48
C LEU A 28 -2.97 -8.93 -2.84
N ARG A 29 -3.89 -8.56 -1.95
CA ARG A 29 -5.33 -8.74 -2.14
C ARG A 29 -5.98 -7.37 -2.24
N HIS A 30 -6.83 -7.21 -3.25
CA HIS A 30 -7.68 -6.03 -3.36
C HIS A 30 -8.75 -6.10 -2.27
N ILE A 31 -8.89 -5.03 -1.49
CA ILE A 31 -9.98 -4.84 -0.54
C ILE A 31 -10.80 -3.68 -1.10
N ASP A 32 -12.12 -3.82 -1.16
CA ASP A 32 -13.02 -2.88 -1.84
C ASP A 32 -12.80 -1.41 -1.42
N ASP A 33 -13.13 -0.50 -2.36
CA ASP A 33 -12.90 0.94 -2.27
C ASP A 33 -13.56 1.62 -1.05
N ASP A 34 -14.56 0.96 -0.45
CA ASP A 34 -15.33 1.45 0.70
C ASP A 34 -14.53 1.49 2.01
N GLY A 35 -13.32 0.90 2.05
CA GLY A 35 -12.38 1.12 3.13
C GLY A 35 -12.78 0.48 4.47
N ILE A 36 -13.33 -0.73 4.44
CA ILE A 36 -13.86 -1.47 5.60
C ILE A 36 -12.85 -1.67 6.75
N TYR A 37 -11.55 -1.68 6.43
CA TYR A 37 -10.45 -1.78 7.39
C TYR A 37 -9.56 -0.52 7.41
N ARG A 38 -10.08 0.62 6.92
CA ARG A 38 -9.29 1.83 6.71
C ARG A 38 -9.06 2.55 8.04
N LEU A 39 -7.80 2.53 8.48
CA LEU A 39 -7.32 3.44 9.52
C LEU A 39 -6.99 4.81 8.94
N ARG A 40 -7.09 5.86 9.76
CA ARG A 40 -6.60 7.20 9.39
C ARG A 40 -5.07 7.23 9.21
N SER A 41 -4.36 6.38 9.94
CA SER A 41 -2.91 6.22 9.90
C SER A 41 -2.52 4.85 10.45
N GLY A 42 -1.41 4.27 9.96
CA GLY A 42 -0.88 3.01 10.45
C GLY A 42 -1.37 1.79 9.66
N PHE A 43 -1.32 0.63 10.29
CA PHE A 43 -1.75 -0.65 9.72
C PHE A 43 -2.46 -1.49 10.79
N LEU A 44 -3.26 -2.45 10.33
CA LEU A 44 -3.85 -3.49 11.18
C LEU A 44 -3.04 -4.77 11.05
N GLU A 45 -2.47 -5.25 12.14
CA GLU A 45 -1.85 -6.57 12.23
C GLU A 45 -2.93 -7.54 12.71
N LEU A 46 -3.18 -8.61 11.93
CA LEU A 46 -4.16 -9.62 12.31
C LEU A 46 -3.55 -10.49 13.40
N ASP A 47 -4.26 -10.63 14.52
CA ASP A 47 -3.86 -11.54 15.58
C ASP A 47 -4.70 -12.81 15.55
N VAL A 48 -6.02 -12.69 15.45
CA VAL A 48 -6.90 -13.84 15.28
C VAL A 48 -8.15 -13.48 14.47
N ARG A 49 -8.63 -14.42 13.66
CA ARG A 49 -9.90 -14.35 12.95
C ARG A 49 -10.62 -15.68 13.13
N GLN A 50 -11.75 -15.66 13.83
CA GLN A 50 -12.42 -16.86 14.29
C GLN A 50 -13.86 -16.98 13.79
N ASP A 51 -14.18 -18.16 13.28
CA ASP A 51 -15.53 -18.69 13.08
C ASP A 51 -15.96 -19.38 14.37
N ILE A 52 -16.96 -18.80 15.05
CA ILE A 52 -17.42 -19.26 16.36
C ILE A 52 -18.48 -20.34 16.17
N GLY A 53 -18.19 -21.53 16.70
CA GLY A 53 -19.03 -22.71 16.54
C GLY A 53 -18.69 -23.55 15.30
N GLY A 54 -17.69 -23.17 14.50
CA GLY A 54 -17.24 -23.97 13.36
C GLY A 54 -16.92 -25.42 13.77
N ALA A 55 -17.48 -26.41 13.06
CA ALA A 55 -17.48 -27.83 13.46
C ALA A 55 -16.70 -28.78 12.55
N SER A 56 -16.06 -28.29 11.48
CA SER A 56 -15.26 -29.10 10.53
C SER A 56 -13.77 -28.78 10.66
N ASP A 57 -12.85 -29.75 10.61
CA ASP A 57 -11.38 -29.57 10.71
C ASP A 57 -10.70 -28.68 9.62
N SER A 58 -11.47 -27.91 8.84
CA SER A 58 -10.98 -27.02 7.78
C SER A 58 -11.18 -25.55 8.13
N PHE A 59 -10.23 -24.69 7.76
CA PHE A 59 -10.41 -23.24 7.73
C PHE A 59 -11.27 -22.81 6.53
N ILE A 60 -12.03 -21.72 6.68
CA ILE A 60 -12.78 -21.10 5.58
C ILE A 60 -11.90 -20.00 4.95
N ARG A 61 -11.75 -20.04 3.63
CA ARG A 61 -11.03 -19.03 2.84
C ARG A 61 -11.56 -18.98 1.41
N TYR A 62 -10.81 -18.41 0.46
CA TYR A 62 -11.18 -18.45 -0.96
C TYR A 62 -11.45 -19.88 -1.45
N PRO A 63 -12.50 -20.11 -2.28
CA PRO A 63 -13.36 -19.13 -2.94
C PRO A 63 -14.56 -18.63 -2.11
N THR A 64 -14.74 -19.16 -0.90
CA THR A 64 -15.89 -18.82 -0.04
C THR A 64 -15.78 -17.40 0.51
N ASP A 65 -14.59 -17.02 1.00
CA ASP A 65 -14.29 -15.63 1.35
C ASP A 65 -13.72 -14.88 0.14
N VAL A 66 -14.45 -13.86 -0.32
CA VAL A 66 -14.09 -13.07 -1.51
C VAL A 66 -12.78 -12.29 -1.36
N TYR A 67 -12.38 -11.98 -0.12
CA TYR A 67 -11.11 -11.31 0.19
C TYR A 67 -9.99 -12.30 0.52
N ASP A 68 -10.25 -13.60 0.41
CA ASP A 68 -9.36 -14.71 0.81
C ASP A 68 -8.87 -14.56 2.26
N ARG A 69 -9.72 -14.04 3.15
CA ARG A 69 -9.46 -14.09 4.59
C ARG A 69 -9.51 -15.54 5.05
N ILE A 70 -8.56 -15.92 5.90
CA ILE A 70 -8.55 -17.23 6.56
C ILE A 70 -9.32 -17.07 7.87
N TRP A 71 -10.39 -17.84 8.01
CA TRP A 71 -11.18 -17.99 9.23
C TRP A 71 -10.81 -19.30 9.90
N GLU A 72 -10.27 -19.19 11.11
CA GLU A 72 -9.93 -20.32 11.95
C GLU A 72 -11.12 -20.67 12.84
N LEU A 73 -11.25 -21.94 13.21
CA LEU A 73 -12.40 -22.40 13.97
C LEU A 73 -12.14 -22.14 15.44
N GLU A 74 -13.16 -21.69 16.16
CA GLU A 74 -13.12 -21.58 17.61
C GLU A 74 -14.42 -22.11 18.19
N ASN A 75 -14.30 -22.95 19.22
CA ASN A 75 -15.46 -23.56 19.87
C ASN A 75 -15.23 -23.58 21.38
N TYR A 76 -16.02 -22.78 22.09
CA TYR A 76 -15.98 -22.68 23.54
C TYR A 76 -16.82 -23.79 24.18
N THR A 77 -16.19 -24.62 25.01
CA THR A 77 -16.85 -25.78 25.64
C THR A 77 -18.01 -25.42 26.56
N ASP A 78 -17.98 -24.23 27.14
CA ASP A 78 -19.00 -23.75 28.08
C ASP A 78 -20.18 -23.08 27.39
N TRP A 79 -20.14 -22.95 26.06
CA TRP A 79 -21.15 -22.27 25.26
C TRP A 79 -21.99 -23.27 24.47
N VAL A 80 -23.24 -22.89 24.20
CA VAL A 80 -24.19 -23.68 23.44
C VAL A 80 -23.98 -23.43 21.97
N PHE A 81 -23.72 -24.50 21.21
CA PHE A 81 -23.61 -24.47 19.76
C PHE A 81 -24.97 -24.24 19.10
N LEU A 82 -24.99 -23.37 18.10
CA LEU A 82 -26.15 -23.06 17.26
C LEU A 82 -25.72 -23.10 15.79
N ASP A 83 -26.58 -23.63 14.93
CA ASP A 83 -26.38 -23.65 13.49
C ASP A 83 -27.65 -23.34 12.69
N THR A 84 -27.44 -23.00 11.43
CA THR A 84 -28.51 -22.89 10.44
C THR A 84 -27.99 -23.22 9.05
N THR A 85 -28.90 -23.62 8.17
CA THR A 85 -28.64 -23.73 6.72
C THR A 85 -29.48 -22.72 5.94
N SER A 86 -30.06 -21.75 6.62
CA SER A 86 -30.90 -20.72 6.02
C SER A 86 -30.04 -19.70 5.27
N ILE A 87 -30.62 -19.08 4.23
CA ILE A 87 -29.94 -18.02 3.48
C ILE A 87 -29.76 -16.80 4.39
N ILE A 88 -28.54 -16.30 4.50
CA ILE A 88 -28.23 -15.03 5.16
C ILE A 88 -28.49 -13.89 4.17
N TYR A 89 -29.30 -12.90 4.57
CA TYR A 89 -29.67 -11.74 3.75
C TYR A 89 -28.64 -10.62 3.90
N SER A 90 -27.44 -10.82 3.37
CA SER A 90 -26.39 -9.81 3.27
C SER A 90 -26.68 -8.78 2.17
N SER A 91 -26.39 -7.51 2.45
CA SER A 91 -26.41 -6.38 1.53
C SER A 91 -25.31 -5.39 1.91
N ASP A 92 -24.92 -4.48 1.01
CA ASP A 92 -23.86 -3.49 1.30
C ASP A 92 -24.16 -2.65 2.57
N ASP A 93 -25.44 -2.41 2.89
CA ASP A 93 -25.87 -1.68 4.10
C ASP A 93 -25.66 -2.44 5.43
N ASN A 94 -25.64 -3.77 5.42
CA ASN A 94 -25.60 -4.60 6.63
C ASN A 94 -24.40 -5.56 6.72
N ASP A 95 -23.70 -5.78 5.61
CA ASP A 95 -22.54 -6.67 5.48
C ASP A 95 -21.43 -6.04 4.62
N ALA A 96 -21.04 -4.80 4.97
CA ALA A 96 -19.90 -4.14 4.31
C ALA A 96 -18.63 -5.02 4.34
N TYR A 97 -18.48 -5.86 5.37
CA TYR A 97 -17.32 -6.73 5.58
C TYR A 97 -17.37 -8.04 4.79
N LYS A 98 -18.48 -8.33 4.08
CA LYS A 98 -18.70 -9.52 3.25
C LYS A 98 -18.26 -10.80 3.95
N VAL A 99 -18.69 -10.99 5.20
CA VAL A 99 -18.35 -12.19 5.96
C VAL A 99 -19.02 -13.39 5.28
N PRO A 100 -18.29 -14.50 5.02
CA PRO A 100 -18.86 -15.65 4.33
C PRO A 100 -20.10 -16.19 5.03
N SER A 101 -21.12 -16.62 4.27
CA SER A 101 -22.35 -17.18 4.87
C SER A 101 -22.05 -18.43 5.70
N GLU A 102 -21.06 -19.21 5.30
CA GLU A 102 -20.58 -20.40 5.99
C GLU A 102 -20.05 -20.08 7.40
N VAL A 103 -19.40 -18.93 7.59
CA VAL A 103 -18.96 -18.44 8.90
C VAL A 103 -20.16 -17.92 9.71
N LEU A 104 -21.18 -17.39 9.04
CA LEU A 104 -22.37 -16.83 9.67
C LEU A 104 -23.45 -17.88 10.00
N TRP A 105 -23.33 -19.10 9.45
CA TRP A 105 -24.24 -20.20 9.72
C TRP A 105 -24.07 -20.80 11.10
N THR A 106 -22.88 -20.70 11.65
CA THR A 106 -22.52 -21.16 12.98
C THR A 106 -22.52 -20.00 13.97
N ALA A 107 -22.85 -20.33 15.21
CA ALA A 107 -22.71 -19.42 16.32
C ALA A 107 -22.59 -20.19 17.64
N GLN A 108 -22.23 -19.45 18.68
CA GLN A 108 -22.39 -19.92 20.04
C GLN A 108 -23.12 -18.89 20.90
N SER A 109 -23.83 -19.40 21.91
CA SER A 109 -24.67 -18.65 22.84
C SER A 109 -24.39 -19.10 24.27
N THR A 110 -24.69 -18.27 25.26
CA THR A 110 -24.71 -18.74 26.65
C THR A 110 -25.96 -19.57 26.94
N ILE A 111 -25.94 -20.30 28.05
CA ILE A 111 -27.03 -21.19 28.46
C ILE A 111 -28.30 -20.42 28.86
N ASP A 112 -28.15 -19.18 29.32
CA ASP A 112 -29.24 -18.33 29.77
C ASP A 112 -28.93 -16.84 29.53
N ALA A 113 -29.99 -16.02 29.51
CA ALA A 113 -29.88 -14.58 29.28
C ALA A 113 -29.20 -13.81 30.41
N SER A 114 -29.04 -14.41 31.60
CA SER A 114 -28.33 -13.78 32.72
C SER A 114 -26.81 -13.93 32.63
N THR A 115 -26.31 -14.84 31.79
CA THR A 115 -24.89 -15.14 31.66
C THR A 115 -24.29 -14.43 30.46
N PRO A 116 -23.27 -13.58 30.64
CA PRO A 116 -22.58 -12.92 29.53
C PRO A 116 -21.65 -13.84 28.74
N LEU A 117 -21.49 -13.59 27.44
CA LEU A 117 -20.34 -14.14 26.69
C LEU A 117 -19.10 -13.32 27.05
N TYR A 118 -18.06 -13.99 27.56
CA TYR A 118 -16.79 -13.36 27.86
C TYR A 118 -15.72 -13.78 26.86
N LEU A 119 -15.19 -12.80 26.13
CA LEU A 119 -14.01 -13.00 25.29
C LEU A 119 -12.81 -12.35 25.98
N LYS A 120 -11.78 -13.14 26.24
CA LYS A 120 -10.56 -12.70 26.90
C LYS A 120 -9.39 -12.75 25.94
N TRP A 121 -8.63 -11.67 25.89
CA TRP A 121 -7.46 -11.54 25.08
C TRP A 121 -6.31 -10.93 25.88
N THR A 122 -5.12 -11.54 25.81
CA THR A 122 -3.95 -11.02 26.51
C THR A 122 -2.96 -10.47 25.48
N PRO A 123 -2.83 -9.14 25.36
CA PRO A 123 -1.95 -8.56 24.35
C PRO A 123 -0.48 -8.79 24.70
N SER A 124 0.36 -8.88 23.68
CA SER A 124 1.82 -8.96 23.82
C SER A 124 2.45 -7.76 24.53
N SER A 125 1.72 -6.63 24.56
CA SER A 125 2.10 -5.42 25.31
C SER A 125 0.86 -4.62 25.69
N SER A 126 0.81 -4.11 26.92
CA SER A 126 -0.28 -3.26 27.41
C SER A 126 -0.33 -1.88 26.75
N ALA A 127 0.74 -1.48 26.05
CA ALA A 127 0.80 -0.20 25.33
C ALA A 127 0.22 -0.28 23.90
N LYS A 128 0.09 -1.50 23.34
CA LYS A 128 -0.50 -1.70 22.02
C LYS A 128 -2.00 -1.41 22.07
N LYS A 129 -2.51 -0.80 21.01
CA LYS A 129 -3.95 -0.58 20.80
C LYS A 129 -4.51 -1.67 19.92
N TRP A 130 -5.76 -2.01 20.15
CA TRP A 130 -6.46 -3.10 19.48
C TRP A 130 -7.81 -2.64 18.99
N ILE A 131 -8.26 -3.23 17.89
CA ILE A 131 -9.61 -3.06 17.38
C ILE A 131 -10.20 -4.43 17.14
N VAL A 132 -11.46 -4.60 17.54
CA VAL A 132 -12.15 -5.87 17.48
C VAL A 132 -13.41 -5.73 16.65
N TYR A 133 -13.62 -6.67 15.75
CA TYR A 133 -14.79 -6.75 14.88
C TYR A 133 -15.60 -7.96 15.33
N PHE A 134 -16.80 -7.72 15.85
CA PHE A 134 -17.74 -8.77 16.23
C PHE A 134 -18.80 -8.92 15.15
N CYS A 135 -19.00 -10.13 14.67
CA CYS A 135 -20.00 -10.44 13.66
C CYS A 135 -21.16 -11.20 14.30
N PHE A 136 -22.36 -10.71 14.08
CA PHE A 136 -23.59 -11.24 14.66
C PHE A 136 -24.64 -11.46 13.57
N VAL A 137 -25.34 -12.59 13.63
CA VAL A 137 -26.53 -12.88 12.84
C VAL A 137 -27.51 -13.61 13.74
N GLU A 138 -28.77 -13.19 13.73
CA GLU A 138 -29.82 -13.98 14.36
C GLU A 138 -30.18 -15.17 13.48
N ILE A 139 -29.78 -16.36 13.91
CA ILE A 139 -30.01 -17.63 13.20
C ILE A 139 -31.17 -18.45 13.79
N GLU A 140 -31.71 -18.04 14.94
CA GLU A 140 -32.89 -18.66 15.55
C GLU A 140 -34.15 -17.83 15.29
N ARG A 141 -35.25 -18.51 14.94
CA ARG A 141 -36.52 -17.82 14.71
C ARG A 141 -37.25 -17.58 16.04
N LEU A 142 -37.10 -16.38 16.58
CA LEU A 142 -37.73 -15.99 17.84
C LEU A 142 -39.25 -15.84 17.71
N THR A 143 -39.98 -16.22 18.77
CA THR A 143 -41.45 -16.12 18.81
C THR A 143 -41.93 -14.67 18.91
N ASN A 144 -43.12 -14.40 18.36
CA ASN A 144 -43.87 -13.14 18.55
C ASN A 144 -43.17 -11.85 18.10
N GLY A 145 -42.24 -11.91 17.14
CA GLY A 145 -41.55 -10.72 16.63
C GLY A 145 -40.56 -10.09 17.61
N LEU A 146 -40.18 -10.83 18.67
CA LEU A 146 -39.09 -10.44 19.55
C LEU A 146 -37.77 -10.44 18.77
N GLN A 147 -36.88 -9.52 19.14
CA GLN A 147 -35.53 -9.42 18.61
C GLN A 147 -34.52 -9.77 19.70
N ARG A 148 -33.40 -10.38 19.31
CA ARG A 148 -32.27 -10.56 20.22
C ARG A 148 -31.56 -9.23 20.38
N GLU A 149 -31.59 -8.70 21.59
CA GLU A 149 -30.98 -7.42 21.93
C GLU A 149 -29.95 -7.65 23.04
N PHE A 150 -28.71 -7.24 22.81
CA PHE A 150 -27.60 -7.35 23.76
C PHE A 150 -26.68 -6.14 23.67
N SER A 151 -25.84 -5.95 24.68
CA SER A 151 -24.78 -4.95 24.69
C SER A 151 -23.41 -5.61 24.67
N VAL A 152 -22.55 -5.14 23.76
CA VAL A 152 -21.12 -5.44 23.74
C VAL A 152 -20.39 -4.35 24.53
N SER A 153 -19.61 -4.72 25.54
CA SER A 153 -18.89 -3.78 26.40
C SER A 153 -17.44 -4.18 26.67
N PHE A 154 -16.62 -3.18 27.03
CA PHE A 154 -15.20 -3.32 27.38
C PHE A 154 -14.81 -2.44 28.59
N ASN A 155 -13.95 -2.96 29.48
CA ASN A 155 -13.34 -2.29 30.64
C ASN A 155 -14.26 -1.26 31.34
N ASP A 156 -15.24 -1.74 32.10
CA ASP A 156 -16.15 -0.89 32.89
C ASP A 156 -16.91 0.18 32.05
N ASN A 157 -17.42 -0.22 30.88
CA ASN A 157 -18.24 0.61 29.97
C ASN A 157 -17.50 1.73 29.20
N GLN A 158 -16.19 1.63 29.00
CA GLN A 158 -15.47 2.56 28.10
C GLN A 158 -15.92 2.45 26.64
N PHE A 159 -16.35 1.26 26.26
CA PHE A 159 -17.08 1.01 25.03
C PHE A 159 -18.37 0.28 25.41
N VAL A 160 -19.51 0.76 24.92
CA VAL A 160 -20.79 0.06 25.01
C VAL A 160 -21.52 0.26 23.70
N LYS A 161 -21.87 -0.84 23.04
CA LYS A 161 -22.71 -0.84 21.85
C LYS A 161 -23.87 -1.81 22.06
N THR A 162 -25.08 -1.28 22.05
CA THR A 162 -26.29 -2.11 22.01
C THR A 162 -26.60 -2.50 20.56
N VAL A 163 -26.91 -3.77 20.37
CA VAL A 163 -27.25 -4.40 19.09
C VAL A 163 -28.61 -5.03 19.24
N SER A 164 -29.49 -4.83 18.27
CA SER A 164 -30.74 -5.59 18.11
C SER A 164 -30.67 -6.30 16.78
N LEU A 165 -30.82 -7.63 16.77
CA LEU A 165 -30.67 -8.43 15.57
C LEU A 165 -32.01 -8.66 14.87
N GLU A 166 -31.99 -8.48 13.56
CA GLU A 166 -33.05 -8.96 12.67
C GLU A 166 -32.71 -10.39 12.20
N TYR A 167 -33.74 -11.23 12.10
CA TYR A 167 -33.57 -12.63 11.67
C TYR A 167 -32.86 -12.70 10.31
N LEU A 168 -31.77 -13.47 10.26
CA LEU A 168 -30.92 -13.72 9.10
C LEU A 168 -30.28 -12.48 8.47
N LYS A 169 -30.16 -11.37 9.20
CA LYS A 169 -29.44 -10.17 8.75
C LYS A 169 -28.19 -9.94 9.61
N PRO A 170 -27.00 -9.85 9.00
CA PRO A 170 -25.77 -9.62 9.72
C PRO A 170 -25.67 -8.21 10.28
N VAL A 171 -24.94 -8.10 11.39
CA VAL A 171 -24.50 -6.85 11.98
C VAL A 171 -23.05 -7.02 12.42
N VAL A 172 -22.18 -6.12 11.96
CA VAL A 172 -20.79 -6.05 12.43
C VAL A 172 -20.65 -4.89 13.41
N VAL A 173 -20.16 -5.19 14.61
CA VAL A 173 -19.81 -4.18 15.63
C VAL A 173 -18.30 -4.04 15.68
N VAL A 174 -17.83 -2.82 15.44
CA VAL A 174 -16.41 -2.47 15.56
C VAL A 174 -16.17 -1.75 16.87
N SER A 175 -15.20 -2.22 17.65
CA SER A 175 -14.80 -1.53 18.87
C SER A 175 -14.11 -0.20 18.57
N THR A 176 -14.14 0.73 19.51
CA THR A 176 -13.11 1.79 19.52
C THR A 176 -11.75 1.17 19.81
N PRO A 177 -10.62 1.84 19.49
CA PRO A 177 -9.30 1.35 19.88
C PRO A 177 -9.20 1.14 21.39
N VAL A 178 -8.95 -0.11 21.81
CA VAL A 178 -8.82 -0.52 23.21
C VAL A 178 -7.38 -0.82 23.59
N SER A 179 -7.04 -0.70 24.87
CA SER A 179 -5.70 -1.01 25.41
C SER A 179 -5.83 -1.52 26.84
N GLY A 180 -4.90 -2.37 27.28
CA GLY A 180 -4.90 -2.95 28.62
C GLY A 180 -3.95 -4.14 28.70
N SER A 181 -3.67 -4.63 29.91
CA SER A 181 -2.87 -5.86 30.13
C SER A 181 -3.66 -7.15 29.93
N LEU A 182 -4.99 -7.08 30.11
CA LEU A 182 -5.95 -8.12 29.80
C LEU A 182 -7.18 -7.43 29.22
N ILE A 183 -7.53 -7.79 27.99
CA ILE A 183 -8.69 -7.26 27.30
C ILE A 183 -9.83 -8.24 27.52
N THR A 184 -10.90 -7.81 28.19
CA THR A 184 -12.11 -8.63 28.39
C THR A 184 -13.30 -7.90 27.79
N PHE A 185 -13.92 -8.52 26.79
CA PHE A 185 -15.20 -8.08 26.26
C PHE A 185 -16.32 -8.89 26.90
N SER A 186 -17.40 -8.21 27.25
CA SER A 186 -18.64 -8.80 27.76
C SER A 186 -19.75 -8.57 26.74
N ILE A 187 -20.50 -9.61 26.40
CA ILE A 187 -21.71 -9.51 25.58
C ILE A 187 -22.89 -9.94 26.45
N GLU A 188 -23.77 -9.00 26.78
CA GLU A 188 -24.80 -9.16 27.81
C GLU A 188 -26.18 -8.96 27.21
N SER A 189 -27.11 -9.90 27.42
CA SER A 189 -28.51 -9.72 27.01
C SER A 189 -29.09 -8.48 27.70
N THR A 190 -29.88 -7.70 26.96
CA THR A 190 -30.67 -6.64 27.59
C THR A 190 -31.93 -7.21 28.21
N ASN A 191 -32.54 -6.44 29.12
CA ASN A 191 -33.81 -6.78 29.75
C ASN A 191 -34.99 -6.86 28.75
N LYS A 192 -34.82 -6.37 27.51
CA LYS A 192 -35.87 -6.40 26.48
C LYS A 192 -35.93 -7.72 25.72
N SER A 193 -34.79 -8.39 25.58
CA SER A 193 -34.68 -9.55 24.70
C SER A 193 -35.17 -10.84 25.35
N GLY A 194 -34.81 -11.06 26.61
CA GLY A 194 -35.07 -12.31 27.32
C GLY A 194 -34.35 -13.55 26.74
N ASN A 195 -33.58 -13.40 25.65
CA ASN A 195 -32.82 -14.46 25.00
C ASN A 195 -31.33 -14.27 25.27
N PRO A 196 -30.53 -15.34 25.37
CA PRO A 196 -29.10 -15.20 25.62
C PRO A 196 -28.36 -14.45 24.49
N PRO A 197 -27.21 -13.82 24.74
CA PRO A 197 -26.36 -13.28 23.69
C PRO A 197 -25.87 -14.37 22.72
N ILE A 198 -25.64 -14.00 21.46
CA ILE A 198 -25.12 -14.87 20.39
C ILE A 198 -23.87 -14.25 19.78
N LEU A 199 -22.94 -15.07 19.29
CA LEU A 199 -21.76 -14.64 18.55
C LEU A 199 -21.44 -15.62 17.42
N ASN A 200 -21.28 -15.12 16.19
CA ASN A 200 -20.99 -15.92 15.00
C ASN A 200 -19.50 -15.87 14.63
N ALA A 201 -18.89 -14.68 14.70
CA ALA A 201 -17.50 -14.53 14.29
C ALA A 201 -16.82 -13.36 15.01
N VAL A 202 -15.49 -13.42 15.12
CA VAL A 202 -14.70 -12.31 15.69
C VAL A 202 -13.36 -12.14 14.99
N GLU A 203 -12.93 -10.89 14.79
CA GLU A 203 -11.59 -10.54 14.31
C GLU A 203 -10.91 -9.62 15.31
N PHE A 204 -9.68 -9.96 15.73
CA PHE A 204 -8.83 -9.12 16.55
C PHE A 204 -7.66 -8.61 15.73
N TYR A 205 -7.48 -7.30 15.77
CA TYR A 205 -6.33 -6.65 15.17
C TYR A 205 -5.58 -5.79 16.17
N THR A 206 -4.26 -5.91 16.17
CA THR A 206 -3.37 -4.90 16.71
C THR A 206 -3.30 -3.71 15.74
N ILE A 207 -3.41 -2.50 16.28
CA ILE A 207 -3.13 -1.27 15.53
C ILE A 207 -1.62 -0.99 15.64
N GLY A 208 -0.94 -1.04 14.50
CA GLY A 208 0.46 -0.70 14.35
C GLY A 208 0.66 0.69 13.75
N ASP A 209 1.62 1.44 14.28
CA ASP A 209 2.08 2.67 13.66
C ASP A 209 3.16 2.37 12.63
N LEU A 210 3.15 3.09 11.51
CA LEU A 210 4.28 3.06 10.59
C LEU A 210 5.47 3.75 11.24
N PRO A 211 6.66 3.13 11.25
CA PRO A 211 7.84 3.69 11.93
C PRO A 211 8.30 5.02 11.31
N ASN A 212 7.92 5.26 10.05
CA ASN A 212 8.23 6.48 9.33
C ASN A 212 6.99 6.93 8.55
N VAL A 213 6.82 8.25 8.43
CA VAL A 213 5.94 8.79 7.40
C VAL A 213 6.70 8.78 6.08
N PRO A 214 6.09 8.25 4.99
CA PRO A 214 6.74 8.21 3.68
C PRO A 214 7.21 9.59 3.21
N THR A 215 8.23 9.59 2.36
CA THR A 215 8.62 10.78 1.62
C THR A 215 7.41 11.36 0.90
N ALA A 216 7.39 12.69 0.86
CA ALA A 216 6.42 13.44 0.12
C ALA A 216 6.21 12.89 -1.30
N GLN A 217 4.96 12.59 -1.66
CA GLN A 217 4.65 11.88 -2.91
C GLN A 217 5.01 12.69 -4.16
N ASP A 218 4.92 14.01 -4.10
CA ASP A 218 5.42 14.93 -5.13
C ASP A 218 6.93 14.78 -5.35
N ASP A 219 7.72 14.68 -4.28
CA ASP A 219 9.17 14.45 -4.38
C ASP A 219 9.49 13.03 -4.89
N VAL A 220 8.76 12.02 -4.41
CA VAL A 220 8.91 10.61 -4.85
C VAL A 220 8.65 10.48 -6.35
N LYS A 221 7.59 11.14 -6.84
CA LYS A 221 7.27 11.14 -8.27
C LYS A 221 8.39 11.81 -9.08
N ALA A 222 8.76 13.04 -8.70
CA ALA A 222 9.77 13.81 -9.42
C ALA A 222 11.14 13.07 -9.48
N ILE A 223 11.59 12.47 -8.36
CA ILE A 223 12.88 11.76 -8.34
C ILE A 223 12.85 10.45 -9.12
N ASN A 224 11.71 9.75 -9.18
CA ASN A 224 11.56 8.56 -10.01
C ASN A 224 11.52 8.89 -11.51
N ASP A 225 10.92 10.01 -11.89
CA ASP A 225 10.95 10.51 -13.27
C ASP A 225 12.39 10.84 -13.70
N ILE A 226 13.16 11.51 -12.83
CA ILE A 226 14.60 11.78 -13.04
C ILE A 226 15.39 10.49 -13.17
N LYS A 227 15.19 9.54 -12.24
CA LYS A 227 15.85 8.22 -12.25
C LYS A 227 15.61 7.50 -13.57
N THR A 228 14.36 7.46 -14.01
CA THR A 228 13.95 6.72 -15.22
C THR A 228 14.51 7.36 -16.48
N THR A 229 14.42 8.68 -16.59
CA THR A 229 14.84 9.43 -17.78
C THR A 229 16.35 9.38 -18.00
N TYR A 230 17.12 9.46 -16.92
CA TYR A 230 18.58 9.37 -16.98
C TYR A 230 19.11 7.93 -16.88
N HIS A 231 18.23 6.93 -16.78
CA HIS A 231 18.59 5.53 -16.61
C HIS A 231 19.58 5.30 -15.44
N ILE A 232 19.34 5.97 -14.31
CA ILE A 232 20.22 5.89 -13.13
C ILE A 232 20.09 4.51 -12.49
N GLN A 233 21.21 3.77 -12.49
CA GLN A 233 21.33 2.44 -11.88
C GLN A 233 22.20 2.52 -10.61
N LYS A 234 21.60 2.98 -9.51
CA LYS A 234 22.22 2.94 -8.18
C LYS A 234 21.49 1.91 -7.32
N GLU A 235 22.24 1.07 -6.62
CA GLU A 235 21.68 0.03 -5.75
C GLU A 235 20.81 0.62 -4.64
N SER A 236 21.24 1.75 -4.07
CA SER A 236 20.51 2.46 -3.02
C SER A 236 19.23 3.13 -3.51
N TRP A 237 19.05 3.35 -4.81
CA TRP A 237 17.87 4.02 -5.36
C TRP A 237 16.71 3.04 -5.52
N GLN A 238 16.30 2.41 -4.43
CA GLN A 238 15.20 1.45 -4.34
C GLN A 238 14.32 1.79 -3.12
N GLY A 239 13.01 1.70 -3.26
CA GLY A 239 12.07 2.01 -2.17
C GLY A 239 11.84 3.50 -1.98
N ASP A 240 11.59 3.90 -0.74
CA ASP A 240 11.37 5.30 -0.38
C ASP A 240 12.71 6.10 -0.39
N PRO A 241 12.78 7.28 -1.02
CA PRO A 241 14.03 8.04 -1.17
C PRO A 241 14.67 8.53 0.12
N CYS A 242 13.88 8.82 1.16
CA CYS A 242 14.36 9.45 2.39
C CYS A 242 14.20 8.58 3.65
N VAL A 243 13.28 7.60 3.65
CA VAL A 243 12.99 6.79 4.84
C VAL A 243 13.20 5.29 4.62
N PRO A 244 13.79 4.57 5.60
CA PRO A 244 14.33 5.08 6.87
C PRO A 244 15.57 5.95 6.65
N SER A 245 15.77 6.98 7.48
CA SER A 245 16.86 7.96 7.28
C SER A 245 18.26 7.35 7.15
N LYS A 246 18.51 6.21 7.81
CA LYS A 246 19.74 5.43 7.70
C LYS A 246 20.02 4.87 6.29
N TYR A 247 18.98 4.68 5.49
CA TYR A 247 19.02 4.10 4.15
C TYR A 247 18.53 5.09 3.08
N THR A 248 18.65 6.40 3.35
CA THR A 248 18.42 7.46 2.34
C THR A 248 19.20 7.14 1.07
N TRP A 249 18.58 7.35 -0.09
CA TRP A 249 19.22 7.09 -1.39
C TRP A 249 20.55 7.86 -1.55
N ASP A 250 21.55 7.23 -2.17
CA ASP A 250 22.87 7.85 -2.30
C ASP A 250 22.81 9.12 -3.15
N GLY A 251 23.41 10.19 -2.61
CA GLY A 251 23.38 11.52 -3.22
C GLY A 251 22.18 12.37 -2.80
N LEU A 252 21.21 11.83 -2.05
CA LEU A 252 20.15 12.63 -1.47
C LEU A 252 20.50 13.12 -0.07
N THR A 253 20.06 14.33 0.25
CA THR A 253 19.83 14.75 1.63
C THR A 253 18.37 15.15 1.75
N CYS A 254 17.71 14.66 2.80
CA CYS A 254 16.31 14.95 3.06
C CYS A 254 16.15 15.79 4.35
N SER A 255 15.04 16.51 4.42
CA SER A 255 14.66 17.25 5.61
C SER A 255 14.12 16.32 6.70
N ASN A 256 14.18 16.77 7.96
CA ASN A 256 13.53 16.10 9.09
C ASN A 256 12.03 16.45 9.20
N GLY A 257 11.41 16.87 8.10
CA GLY A 257 9.99 17.22 8.04
C GLY A 257 9.09 15.99 8.13
N ASN A 258 7.80 16.21 8.36
CA ASN A 258 6.79 15.17 8.31
C ASN A 258 5.66 15.59 7.36
N PRO A 259 5.63 15.09 6.10
CA PRO A 259 6.57 14.12 5.51
C PRO A 259 7.93 14.73 5.14
N PRO A 260 9.02 13.92 5.07
CA PRO A 260 10.33 14.39 4.66
C PRO A 260 10.34 14.81 3.19
N ARG A 261 11.22 15.75 2.86
CA ARG A 261 11.37 16.37 1.52
C ARG A 261 12.84 16.36 1.10
N ILE A 262 13.12 16.19 -0.19
CA ILE A 262 14.47 16.23 -0.77
C ILE A 262 14.97 17.68 -0.75
N ILE A 263 16.09 17.92 -0.08
CA ILE A 263 16.71 19.25 0.03
C ILE A 263 18.07 19.35 -0.67
N SER A 264 18.71 18.21 -0.96
CA SER A 264 19.93 18.14 -1.75
C SER A 264 19.89 16.94 -2.66
N LEU A 265 20.36 17.11 -3.89
CA LEU A 265 20.53 16.05 -4.90
C LEU A 265 21.90 16.17 -5.55
N ASP A 266 22.74 15.17 -5.33
CA ASP A 266 24.03 15.01 -5.99
C ASP A 266 23.98 13.92 -7.07
N LEU A 267 24.06 14.38 -8.31
CA LEU A 267 24.15 13.57 -9.52
C LEU A 267 25.47 13.83 -10.26
N SER A 268 26.48 14.39 -9.59
CA SER A 268 27.77 14.63 -10.21
C SER A 268 28.48 13.35 -10.64
N ASN A 269 29.23 13.44 -11.74
CA ASN A 269 30.08 12.35 -12.24
C ASN A 269 29.34 11.02 -12.53
N ASN A 270 28.05 11.09 -12.92
CA ASN A 270 27.25 9.90 -13.27
C ASN A 270 27.15 9.67 -14.79
N GLN A 271 28.00 10.35 -15.59
CA GLN A 271 28.02 10.25 -17.05
C GLN A 271 26.66 10.58 -17.71
N LEU A 272 25.84 11.38 -17.04
CA LEU A 272 24.48 11.70 -17.51
C LEU A 272 24.54 12.41 -18.87
N THR A 273 23.66 12.03 -19.78
CA THR A 273 23.52 12.62 -21.13
C THR A 273 22.13 13.20 -21.33
N GLY A 274 21.96 14.04 -22.35
CA GLY A 274 20.68 14.67 -22.67
C GLY A 274 20.53 16.06 -22.06
N ALA A 275 19.32 16.63 -22.16
CA ALA A 275 19.02 17.94 -21.61
C ALA A 275 18.77 17.86 -20.10
N ILE A 276 19.03 18.96 -19.38
CA ILE A 276 18.63 19.10 -17.98
C ILE A 276 17.09 19.09 -17.91
N LEU A 277 16.53 18.18 -17.12
CA LEU A 277 15.08 18.01 -16.98
C LEU A 277 14.44 19.16 -16.20
N GLU A 278 13.30 19.65 -16.68
CA GLU A 278 12.49 20.64 -15.96
C GLU A 278 11.91 20.09 -14.66
N THR A 279 11.66 18.77 -14.58
CA THR A 279 11.19 18.05 -13.37
C THR A 279 12.10 18.25 -12.15
N LEU A 280 13.39 18.57 -12.34
CA LEU A 280 14.28 18.95 -11.24
C LEU A 280 13.80 20.20 -10.47
N ALA A 281 13.04 21.08 -11.14
CA ALA A 281 12.43 22.24 -10.52
C ALA A 281 11.16 21.90 -9.73
N GLU A 282 10.55 20.73 -9.97
CA GLU A 282 9.34 20.26 -9.28
C GLU A 282 9.62 19.76 -7.85
N LEU A 283 10.89 19.58 -7.46
CA LEU A 283 11.30 19.31 -6.09
C LEU A 283 11.24 20.61 -5.25
N PRO A 284 10.15 20.89 -4.51
CA PRO A 284 9.83 22.23 -4.02
C PRO A 284 10.85 22.74 -2.99
N ASN A 285 11.45 21.82 -2.23
CA ASN A 285 12.39 22.15 -1.16
C ASN A 285 13.86 21.93 -1.54
N LEU A 286 14.16 21.59 -2.79
CA LEU A 286 15.53 21.39 -3.25
C LEU A 286 16.35 22.69 -3.14
N ARG A 287 17.43 22.66 -2.36
CA ARG A 287 18.33 23.81 -2.15
C ARG A 287 19.67 23.63 -2.82
N PHE A 288 20.10 22.39 -3.01
CA PHE A 288 21.39 22.07 -3.61
C PHE A 288 21.20 21.03 -4.71
N LEU A 289 21.68 21.35 -5.89
CA LEU A 289 21.67 20.45 -7.05
C LEU A 289 23.06 20.40 -7.67
N ASN A 290 23.69 19.24 -7.63
CA ASN A 290 25.00 19.03 -8.24
C ASN A 290 24.87 18.15 -9.49
N LEU A 291 25.05 18.75 -10.67
CA LEU A 291 25.06 18.06 -11.96
C LEU A 291 26.46 18.09 -12.61
N SER A 292 27.50 18.44 -11.85
CA SER A 292 28.85 18.62 -12.40
C SER A 292 29.49 17.32 -12.91
N GLY A 293 30.41 17.43 -13.86
CA GLY A 293 31.16 16.29 -14.40
C GLY A 293 30.28 15.29 -15.17
N ASN A 294 29.24 15.76 -15.84
CA ASN A 294 28.38 14.96 -16.70
C ASN A 294 28.53 15.36 -18.19
N ASN A 295 27.75 14.74 -19.07
CA ASN A 295 27.72 15.00 -20.51
C ASN A 295 26.39 15.67 -20.92
N LEU A 296 25.83 16.50 -20.05
CA LEU A 296 24.56 17.19 -20.29
C LEU A 296 24.72 18.22 -21.41
N ILE A 297 23.65 18.42 -22.19
CA ILE A 297 23.63 19.27 -23.37
C ILE A 297 22.48 20.28 -23.30
N GLY A 298 22.55 21.33 -24.13
CA GLY A 298 21.47 22.31 -24.25
C GLY A 298 21.46 23.35 -23.15
N SER A 299 20.34 24.06 -22.98
CA SER A 299 20.19 25.14 -22.01
C SER A 299 19.69 24.63 -20.65
N VAL A 300 19.98 25.39 -19.60
CA VAL A 300 19.34 25.19 -18.28
C VAL A 300 17.85 25.57 -18.38
N PRO A 301 16.90 24.74 -17.91
CA PRO A 301 15.47 25.07 -17.87
C PRO A 301 15.19 26.39 -17.15
N GLU A 302 14.24 27.17 -17.67
CA GLU A 302 13.86 28.47 -17.09
C GLU A 302 13.36 28.35 -15.65
N ALA A 303 12.63 27.28 -15.32
CA ALA A 303 12.18 27.03 -13.95
C ALA A 303 13.35 26.89 -12.96
N LEU A 304 14.45 26.24 -13.37
CA LEU A 304 15.66 26.14 -12.55
C LEU A 304 16.41 27.47 -12.49
N LYS A 305 16.56 28.17 -13.63
CA LYS A 305 17.19 29.51 -13.68
C LYS A 305 16.49 30.48 -12.73
N LYS A 306 15.16 30.49 -12.72
CA LYS A 306 14.35 31.31 -11.81
C LYS A 306 14.66 31.01 -10.35
N ARG A 307 14.74 29.74 -9.96
CA ARG A 307 15.06 29.35 -8.57
C ARG A 307 16.46 29.76 -8.15
N VAL A 308 17.42 29.72 -9.07
CA VAL A 308 18.79 30.24 -8.85
C VAL A 308 18.75 31.76 -8.67
N LEU A 309 18.02 32.49 -9.53
CA LEU A 309 17.88 33.94 -9.44
C LEU A 309 17.22 34.39 -8.12
N ASP A 310 16.21 33.64 -7.67
CA ASP A 310 15.51 33.89 -6.41
C ASP A 310 16.31 33.41 -5.18
N ASN A 311 17.54 32.92 -5.36
CA ASN A 311 18.44 32.37 -4.32
C ASN A 311 17.85 31.20 -3.52
N THR A 312 16.89 30.47 -4.11
CA THR A 312 16.27 29.29 -3.48
C THR A 312 16.99 27.99 -3.83
N LEU A 313 17.81 28.01 -4.88
CA LEU A 313 18.56 26.85 -5.39
C LEU A 313 20.00 27.23 -5.73
N ILE A 314 20.95 26.46 -5.21
CA ILE A 314 22.35 26.48 -5.62
C ILE A 314 22.58 25.31 -6.58
N ILE A 315 23.03 25.61 -7.79
CA ILE A 315 23.28 24.62 -8.84
C ILE A 315 24.76 24.58 -9.24
N SER A 316 25.32 23.38 -9.35
CA SER A 316 26.66 23.15 -9.90
C SER A 316 26.59 22.45 -11.24
N LEU A 317 27.09 23.10 -12.30
CA LEU A 317 27.04 22.63 -13.69
C LEU A 317 28.42 22.44 -14.32
N ALA A 318 29.49 22.66 -13.55
CA ALA A 318 30.87 22.60 -14.06
C ALA A 318 31.19 21.24 -14.69
N GLY A 319 32.05 21.21 -15.70
CA GLY A 319 32.46 19.94 -16.33
C GLY A 319 31.39 19.30 -17.23
N ASN A 320 30.40 20.06 -17.71
CA ASN A 320 29.48 19.65 -18.77
C ASN A 320 29.83 20.42 -20.07
N PRO A 321 30.59 19.83 -21.01
CA PRO A 321 31.22 20.57 -22.11
C PRO A 321 30.22 21.13 -23.14
N ASN A 322 29.01 20.57 -23.22
CA ASN A 322 28.00 20.91 -24.22
C ASN A 322 26.79 21.68 -23.64
N LEU A 323 26.87 22.14 -22.37
CA LEU A 323 25.85 23.00 -21.78
C LEU A 323 25.99 24.44 -22.28
N CYS A 324 24.85 25.03 -22.64
CA CYS A 324 24.70 26.45 -22.93
C CYS A 324 24.39 27.20 -21.64
N LEU A 325 25.38 27.92 -21.12
CA LEU A 325 25.21 28.77 -19.93
C LEU A 325 24.76 30.20 -20.25
N ALA A 326 24.76 30.59 -21.54
CA ALA A 326 24.34 31.90 -22.01
C ALA A 326 23.20 31.77 -23.02
N ASP A 327 22.22 32.67 -22.92
CA ASP A 327 21.13 32.80 -23.90
C ASP A 327 21.48 33.85 -24.98
N PRO A 328 21.18 33.61 -26.27
CA PRO A 328 20.58 32.39 -26.81
C PRO A 328 21.59 31.25 -27.00
N CYS A 329 21.16 30.01 -26.76
CA CYS A 329 21.96 28.80 -27.01
C CYS A 329 22.14 28.61 -28.53
N LEU A 330 23.30 29.02 -29.05
CA LEU A 330 23.66 28.82 -30.45
C LEU A 330 24.00 27.35 -30.69
N GLN A 331 23.01 26.56 -31.10
CA GLN A 331 23.21 25.22 -31.66
C GLN A 331 24.15 25.32 -32.86
N LYS A 332 25.37 24.77 -32.77
CA LYS A 332 26.28 24.68 -33.93
C LYS A 332 25.63 23.78 -34.98
N LYS A 333 25.10 24.37 -36.07
CA LYS A 333 24.71 23.62 -37.27
C LYS A 333 25.91 22.80 -37.76
N LYS A 334 25.79 21.48 -37.81
CA LYS A 334 26.70 20.60 -38.53
C LYS A 334 26.66 21.00 -40.01
N GLN A 335 27.67 21.71 -40.51
CA GLN A 335 27.87 21.87 -41.95
C GLN A 335 28.38 20.54 -42.49
N ASN A 336 27.49 19.75 -43.09
CA ASN A 336 27.91 18.68 -43.98
C ASN A 336 28.26 19.30 -45.33
N SER A 337 29.54 19.57 -45.59
CA SER A 337 30.02 19.82 -46.96
C SER A 337 30.29 18.48 -47.64
N ILE A 338 29.40 18.09 -48.56
CA ILE A 338 29.67 16.98 -49.48
C ILE A 338 30.43 17.56 -50.68
N LEU A 339 31.72 17.22 -50.80
CA LEU A 339 32.53 17.44 -51.99
C LEU A 339 32.24 16.29 -52.98
N VAL A 340 31.53 16.58 -54.07
CA VAL A 340 31.36 15.65 -55.20
C VAL A 340 32.42 16.00 -56.26
N PRO A 341 33.36 15.10 -56.61
CA PRO A 341 34.24 15.32 -57.75
C PRO A 341 33.49 14.97 -59.03
N VAL A 342 33.35 15.94 -59.94
CA VAL A 342 32.88 15.71 -61.30
C VAL A 342 34.04 15.09 -62.10
N VAL A 343 33.95 13.80 -62.40
CA VAL A 343 34.84 13.16 -63.38
C VAL A 343 34.10 13.10 -64.71
N ALA A 344 34.43 14.03 -65.61
CA ALA A 344 34.10 13.91 -67.02
C ALA A 344 35.15 13.00 -67.68
N SER A 345 34.72 11.84 -68.18
CA SER A 345 35.49 11.10 -69.18
C SER A 345 34.55 10.74 -70.33
N ALA A 346 34.78 11.41 -71.45
CA ALA A 346 34.22 11.07 -72.74
C ALA A 346 35.14 10.06 -73.44
N SER A 347 34.57 9.41 -74.47
CA SER A 347 35.16 8.44 -75.42
C SER A 347 35.17 6.99 -74.93
N GLY A 348 34.67 6.01 -75.68
CA GLY A 348 34.12 6.01 -77.03
C GLY A 348 33.53 4.64 -77.38
N PHE A 349 32.62 4.66 -78.35
CA PHE A 349 32.04 3.52 -79.06
C PHE A 349 33.07 2.43 -79.43
N PHE A 350 32.70 1.14 -79.30
CA PHE A 350 32.55 0.25 -80.47
C PHE A 350 31.80 -1.05 -80.13
N PHE A 351 31.11 -1.54 -81.16
CA PHE A 351 30.10 -2.59 -81.24
C PHE A 351 30.63 -4.05 -81.20
N ILE A 352 29.65 -4.98 -81.21
CA ILE A 352 29.64 -6.36 -81.79
C ILE A 352 30.07 -7.46 -80.81
N LEU A 353 29.48 -8.66 -80.69
CA LEU A 353 28.24 -9.37 -81.08
C LEU A 353 28.52 -10.85 -80.70
N PHE A 354 27.46 -11.65 -80.47
CA PHE A 354 27.48 -13.11 -80.22
C PHE A 354 28.08 -13.55 -78.87
N GLY A 355 27.52 -14.50 -78.13
CA GLY A 355 26.44 -15.43 -78.42
C GLY A 355 26.65 -16.65 -77.52
N ALA A 356 25.52 -17.20 -77.06
CA ALA A 356 25.32 -18.62 -76.78
C ALA A 356 26.02 -19.32 -75.59
N LEU A 357 25.15 -19.94 -74.78
CA LEU A 357 25.26 -21.20 -74.04
C LEU A 357 26.22 -21.26 -72.83
N ALA A 358 25.99 -22.06 -71.78
CA ALA A 358 24.85 -22.76 -71.18
C ALA A 358 25.43 -23.59 -70.00
N ILE A 359 24.56 -24.10 -69.12
CA ILE A 359 24.75 -25.31 -68.27
C ILE A 359 25.64 -25.07 -67.01
N VAL A 360 25.25 -25.36 -65.77
CA VAL A 360 24.16 -26.17 -65.16
C VAL A 360 23.39 -25.33 -64.15
#